data_AF-A0A1G6JKU3-F1
#
_entry.id   AF-A0A1G6JKU3-F1
#
_cell.length_a   1.000
_cell.length_b   1.000
_cell.length_c   1.000
_cell.angle_alpha   90.00
_cell.angle_beta   90.00
_cell.angle_gamma   90.00
#
_symmetry.space_group_name_H-M   'P 1'
#
loop_
_entity.id
_entity.type
_entity.pdbx_description
1 polymer ?
#
loop_
_entity_poly.entity_id
_entity_poly.type
_entity_poly.pdbx_seq_one_letter_code
_entity_poly.pdbx_strand_id
1 'polypeptide(L)'
;MKLIINLISFMIIMIFSFMTLKYLNEIMLYHDFKKNNIDKATKIIEENERIQGLSLDSFLSEVDIKNYIQTSEATIYIYELEEYDLVYIDEED
;
A
#
# COMPACT_ATOMS: atom_id res chain seq x y z
N MET A 1 -36.45 43.34 9.47
CA MET A 1 -34.98 43.34 9.28
C MET A 1 -34.26 42.29 10.11
N LYS A 2 -34.36 42.29 11.45
CA LYS A 2 -33.74 41.25 12.32
C LYS A 2 -34.11 39.80 11.96
N LEU A 3 -35.37 39.56 11.63
CA LEU A 3 -35.89 38.22 11.32
C LEU A 3 -35.33 37.66 10.00
N ILE A 4 -35.18 38.52 8.98
CA ILE A 4 -34.60 38.16 7.67
C ILE A 4 -33.11 37.85 7.82
N ILE A 5 -32.37 38.66 8.61
CA ILE A 5 -30.96 38.43 8.89
C ILE A 5 -30.77 37.10 9.64
N ASN A 6 -31.60 36.82 10.65
CA ASN A 6 -31.54 35.54 11.38
C ASN A 6 -31.82 34.34 10.47
N LEU A 7 -32.75 34.46 9.51
CA LEU A 7 -33.04 33.40 8.54
C LEU A 7 -31.84 33.13 7.63
N ILE A 8 -31.20 34.19 7.12
CA ILE A 8 -30.00 34.08 6.28
C ILE A 8 -28.85 33.46 7.07
N SER A 9 -28.62 33.90 8.32
CA SER A 9 -27.62 33.32 9.21
C SER A 9 -27.89 31.83 9.48
N PHE A 10 -29.15 31.44 9.68
CA PHE A 10 -29.53 30.05 9.88
C PHE A 10 -29.26 29.18 8.64
N MET A 11 -29.60 29.67 7.44
CA MET A 11 -29.28 28.98 6.19
C MET A 11 -27.77 28.80 6.01
N ILE A 12 -26.98 29.84 6.30
CA ILE A 12 -25.51 29.76 6.22
C ILE A 12 -24.98 28.70 7.20
N ILE A 13 -25.46 28.68 8.44
CA ILE A 13 -25.07 27.67 9.44
C ILE A 13 -25.42 26.25 8.96
N MET A 14 -26.60 26.04 8.37
CA MET A 14 -26.97 24.74 7.82
C MET A 14 -26.06 24.31 6.66
N ILE A 15 -25.70 25.23 5.76
CA ILE A 15 -24.79 24.96 4.65
C ILE A 15 -23.41 24.56 5.20
N PHE A 16 -22.86 25.33 6.14
CA PHE A 16 -21.58 24.99 6.76
C PHE A 16 -21.64 23.64 7.48
N SER A 17 -22.71 23.35 8.21
CA SER A 17 -22.89 22.06 8.89
C SER A 17 -22.90 20.90 7.90
N PHE A 18 -23.59 21.03 6.77
CA PHE A 18 -23.61 19.99 5.74
C PHE A 18 -22.24 19.80 5.09
N MET A 19 -21.54 20.90 4.78
CA MET A 19 -20.18 20.84 4.23
C MET A 19 -19.22 20.18 5.22
N THR A 20 -19.28 20.51 6.50
CA THR A 20 -18.44 19.89 7.54
C THR A 20 -18.64 18.38 7.59
N LEU A 21 -19.89 17.90 7.58
CA LEU A 21 -20.17 16.46 7.58
C LEU A 21 -19.64 15.76 6.32
N LYS A 22 -19.81 16.39 5.16
CA LYS A 22 -19.29 15.86 3.89
C LYS A 22 -17.77 15.72 3.92
N TYR A 23 -17.05 16.77 4.32
CA TYR A 23 -15.58 16.74 4.35
C TYR A 23 -15.05 15.80 5.42
N LEU A 24 -15.70 15.69 6.58
CA LEU A 24 -15.31 14.72 7.60
C LEU A 24 -15.37 13.29 7.04
N ASN A 25 -16.44 12.97 6.32
CA ASN A 25 -16.61 11.65 5.70
C ASN A 25 -15.56 11.38 4.62
N GLU A 26 -15.28 12.36 3.75
CA GLU A 26 -14.22 12.24 2.73
C GLU A 26 -12.84 12.03 3.36
N ILE A 27 -12.53 12.74 4.46
CA ILE A 27 -11.27 12.57 5.19
C ILE A 27 -11.16 11.18 5.80
N MET A 28 -12.24 10.66 6.41
CA MET A 28 -12.26 9.29 6.93
C MET A 28 -12.01 8.26 5.84
N LEU A 29 -12.72 8.35 4.71
CA LEU A 29 -12.53 7.43 3.59
C LEU A 29 -11.10 7.48 3.05
N TYR A 30 -10.52 8.67 2.95
CA TYR A 30 -9.12 8.82 2.53
C TYR A 30 -8.15 8.20 3.53
N HIS A 31 -8.41 8.38 4.83
CA HIS A 31 -7.59 7.78 5.88
C HIS A 31 -7.64 6.25 5.83
N ASP A 32 -8.84 5.67 5.69
CA ASP A 32 -9.01 4.22 5.60
C ASP A 32 -8.35 3.64 4.36
N PHE A 33 -8.47 4.32 3.22
CA PHE A 33 -7.76 3.94 1.99
C PHE A 33 -6.24 3.99 2.17
N LYS A 34 -5.73 5.07 2.77
CA LYS A 34 -4.30 5.23 3.04
C LYS A 34 -3.80 4.14 3.99
N LYS A 35 -4.55 3.86 5.07
CA LYS A 35 -4.22 2.80 6.02
C LYS A 35 -4.15 1.44 5.33
N ASN A 36 -5.16 1.09 4.55
CA ASN A 36 -5.19 -0.18 3.81
C ASN A 36 -3.98 -0.31 2.86
N ASN A 37 -3.60 0.76 2.16
CA ASN A 37 -2.42 0.72 1.28
C ASN A 37 -1.11 0.55 2.06
N ILE A 38 -1.00 1.18 3.24
CA ILE A 38 0.16 0.99 4.12
C ILE A 38 0.20 -0.45 4.61
N ASP A 39 -0.92 -0.99 5.10
CA ASP A 39 -1.00 -2.36 5.60
C ASP A 39 -0.63 -3.38 4.50
N LYS A 40 -1.09 -3.15 3.25
CA LYS A 40 -0.69 -3.96 2.09
C LYS A 40 0.81 -3.88 1.80
N ALA A 41 1.37 -2.66 1.78
CA ALA A 41 2.80 -2.47 1.54
C ALA A 41 3.65 -3.14 2.62
N THR A 42 3.24 -3.03 3.89
CA THR A 42 3.90 -3.70 5.01
C THR A 42 3.87 -5.21 4.85
N LYS A 43 2.72 -5.80 4.49
CA LYS A 43 2.61 -7.24 4.26
C LYS A 43 3.58 -7.72 3.16
N ILE A 44 3.65 -7.00 2.04
CA ILE A 44 4.58 -7.34 0.93
C ILE A 44 6.03 -7.29 1.40
N ILE A 45 6.40 -6.28 2.20
CA ILE A 45 7.75 -6.16 2.76
C ILE A 45 8.06 -7.33 3.68
N GLU A 46 7.18 -7.64 4.63
CA GLU A 46 7.35 -8.75 5.57
C GLU A 46 7.50 -10.10 4.85
N GLU A 47 6.70 -10.31 3.81
CA GLU A 47 6.74 -11.54 3.03
C GLU A 47 8.01 -11.64 2.17
N ASN A 48 8.44 -10.55 1.55
CA ASN A 48 9.72 -10.48 0.84
C ASN A 48 10.91 -10.70 1.81
N GLU A 49 10.94 -10.05 2.97
CA GLU A 49 12.00 -10.25 3.96
C GLU A 49 12.09 -11.71 4.43
N ARG A 50 10.93 -12.36 4.63
CA ARG A 50 10.87 -13.78 4.95
C ARG A 50 11.46 -14.63 3.82
N ILE A 51 11.10 -14.36 2.57
CA ILE A 51 11.59 -15.07 1.37
C ILE A 51 13.10 -14.90 1.21
N GLN A 52 13.64 -13.69 1.39
CA GLN A 52 15.09 -13.41 1.32
C GLN A 52 15.88 -14.11 2.43
N GLY A 53 15.25 -14.45 3.54
CA GLY A 53 15.86 -15.21 4.64
C GLY A 53 15.88 -16.73 4.43
N LEU A 54 15.29 -17.24 3.35
CA LEU A 54 15.27 -18.67 3.06
C LEU A 54 16.60 -19.15 2.50
N SER A 55 16.89 -20.45 2.64
CA SER A 55 17.94 -21.10 1.84
C SER A 55 17.52 -21.14 0.37
N LEU A 56 18.50 -21.21 -0.55
CA LEU A 56 18.22 -21.29 -1.98
C LEU A 56 17.22 -22.40 -2.34
N ASP A 57 17.42 -23.61 -1.81
CA ASP A 57 16.50 -24.73 -2.06
C ASP A 57 15.06 -24.44 -1.59
N SER A 58 14.92 -23.76 -0.44
CA SER A 58 13.61 -23.40 0.11
C SER A 58 12.97 -22.28 -0.71
N PHE A 59 13.75 -21.26 -1.09
CA PHE A 59 13.35 -20.18 -1.98
C PHE A 59 12.81 -20.73 -3.30
N LEU A 60 13.59 -21.55 -4.01
CA LEU A 60 13.21 -22.15 -5.29
C LEU A 60 11.98 -23.07 -5.20
N SER A 61 11.67 -23.58 -4.00
CA SER A 61 10.48 -24.42 -3.77
C SER A 61 9.21 -23.61 -3.47
N GLU A 62 9.34 -22.37 -2.99
CA GLU A 62 8.23 -21.57 -2.50
C GLU A 62 7.77 -20.49 -3.49
N VAL A 63 8.67 -19.99 -4.35
CA VAL A 63 8.35 -18.95 -5.32
C VAL A 63 8.37 -19.45 -6.76
N ASP A 64 7.54 -18.85 -7.61
CA ASP A 64 7.57 -19.07 -9.05
C ASP A 64 8.61 -18.14 -9.70
N ILE A 65 9.64 -18.73 -10.29
CA ILE A 65 10.73 -17.99 -10.92
C ILE A 65 10.33 -17.62 -12.35
N LYS A 66 10.17 -16.33 -12.60
CA LYS A 66 9.90 -15.80 -13.94
C LYS A 66 11.11 -15.87 -14.85
N ASN A 67 12.27 -15.53 -14.31
CA ASN A 67 13.51 -15.46 -15.07
C ASN A 67 14.73 -15.55 -14.14
N TYR A 68 15.89 -15.87 -14.69
CA TYR A 68 17.16 -15.81 -13.95
C TYR A 68 18.29 -15.31 -14.84
N ILE A 69 19.27 -14.65 -14.23
CA ILE A 69 20.47 -14.13 -14.89
C ILE A 69 21.67 -14.72 -14.16
N GLN A 70 22.46 -15.53 -14.86
CA GLN A 70 23.68 -16.10 -14.32
C GLN A 70 24.88 -15.26 -14.76
N THR A 71 25.68 -14.84 -13.79
CA THR A 71 26.96 -14.16 -14.01
C THR A 71 28.11 -15.02 -13.48
N SER A 72 29.35 -14.57 -13.63
CA SER A 72 30.52 -15.27 -13.06
C SER A 72 30.64 -15.14 -11.54
N GLU A 73 29.83 -14.28 -10.90
CA GLU A 73 29.92 -13.95 -9.48
C GLU A 73 28.66 -14.33 -8.70
N ALA A 74 27.49 -14.35 -9.37
CA ALA A 74 26.21 -14.61 -8.74
C ALA A 74 25.14 -15.07 -9.75
N THR A 75 24.14 -15.77 -9.24
CA THR A 75 22.88 -16.04 -9.93
C THR A 75 21.77 -15.15 -9.37
N ILE A 76 21.17 -14.36 -10.25
CA ILE A 76 20.08 -13.44 -9.92
C ILE A 76 18.76 -14.08 -10.36
N TYR A 77 17.87 -14.35 -9.41
CA TYR A 77 16.54 -14.90 -9.64
C TYR A 77 15.49 -13.78 -9.60
N ILE A 78 14.66 -13.71 -10.63
CA ILE A 78 13.53 -12.77 -10.72
C ILE A 78 12.25 -13.56 -10.47
N TYR A 79 11.48 -13.15 -9.47
CA TYR A 79 10.25 -13.80 -9.05
C TYR A 79 9.13 -12.78 -8.84
N GLU A 80 7.87 -13.24 -8.87
CA GLU A 80 6.70 -12.38 -8.65
C GLU A 80 6.14 -12.55 -7.24
N LEU A 81 5.84 -11.43 -6.59
CA LEU A 81 5.11 -11.39 -5.32
C LEU A 81 4.04 -10.30 -5.39
N GLU A 82 2.76 -10.71 -5.28
CA GLU A 82 1.60 -9.78 -5.26
C GLU A 82 1.65 -8.75 -6.43
N GLU A 83 1.91 -9.22 -7.66
CA GLU A 83 2.06 -8.44 -8.90
C GLU A 83 3.35 -7.60 -9.03
N TYR A 84 4.28 -7.70 -8.07
CA TYR A 84 5.57 -7.04 -8.11
C TYR A 84 6.67 -8.02 -8.51
N ASP A 85 7.52 -7.61 -9.47
CA ASP A 85 8.73 -8.35 -9.81
C ASP A 85 9.84 -7.99 -8.80
N LEU A 86 10.31 -9.00 -8.08
CA LEU A 86 11.35 -8.91 -7.05
C LEU A 86 12.56 -9.76 -7.44
N VAL A 87 13.66 -9.54 -6.71
CA VAL A 87 14.96 -10.13 -7.03
C VAL A 87 15.53 -10.84 -5.80
N TYR A 88 16.03 -12.05 -6.01
CA TYR A 88 16.85 -12.80 -5.05
C TYR A 88 18.23 -13.03 -5.67
N ILE A 89 19.30 -12.84 -4.89
CA ILE A 89 20.68 -12.94 -5.38
C ILE A 89 21.36 -14.06 -4.60
N ASP A 90 21.85 -15.06 -5.32
CA ASP A 90 22.70 -16.13 -4.80
C ASP A 90 24.15 -15.86 -5.23
N GLU A 91 24.96 -15.39 -4.30
CA GLU A 91 26.39 -15.14 -4.52
C GLU A 91 27.14 -16.49 -4.44
N GLU A 92 27.96 -16.82 -5.44
CA GLU A 92 28.85 -17.98 -5.32
C GLU A 92 30.00 -17.59 -4.37
N ASP A 93 30.06 -18.23 -3.20
CA ASP A 93 31.14 -18.10 -2.19
C ASP A 93 32.55 -18.35 -2.79
#